data_AF-A0A820X4U3-F1
#
_entry.id   AF-A0A820X4U3-F1
#
_cell.length_a   1.000
_cell.length_b   1.000
_cell.length_c   1.000
_cell.angle_alpha   90.00
_cell.angle_beta   90.00
_cell.angle_gamma   90.00
#
_symmetry.space_group_name_H-M   'P 1'
#
loop_
_entity.id
_entity.type
_entity.pdbx_description
1 polymer ?
#
loop_
_entity_poly.entity_id
_entity_poly.type
_entity_poly.pdbx_seq_one_letter_code
_entity_poly.pdbx_strand_id
1 'polypeptide(L)'
;MLHVRDSSDLENLFVIAPEGATPVVPVLRQVLHEKRNQIYERKLLILIATDGIPTDERERPDIRTLEHVLKNERKPMDQIPVTIIICTDDYQSMNYLHDWDKTIPNLDVVHDYRSEKKQIQMCRGKDFPFNYGDYIVKILLGGVDSWFDDLNEMKKN
;
A
#
# COMPACT_ATOMS: atom_id res chain seq x y z
N MET A 1 -5.07 4.29 24.00
CA MET A 1 -5.00 4.93 22.67
C MET A 1 -3.95 6.03 22.77
N LEU A 2 -2.89 5.98 21.95
CA LEU A 2 -1.84 7.00 21.96
C LEU A 2 -2.37 8.29 21.32
N HIS A 3 -2.14 9.44 21.95
CA HIS A 3 -2.46 10.75 21.39
C HIS A 3 -1.19 11.35 20.79
N VAL A 4 -0.95 11.05 19.52
CA VAL A 4 0.22 11.52 18.75
C VAL A 4 -0.10 12.91 18.18
N ARG A 5 0.74 13.91 18.47
CA ARG A 5 0.62 15.27 17.93
C ARG A 5 1.83 15.67 17.11
N ASP A 6 2.99 15.14 17.48
CA ASP A 6 4.27 15.30 16.78
C ASP A 6 4.94 13.94 16.58
N SER A 7 5.82 13.84 15.58
CA SER A 7 6.67 12.65 15.39
C SER A 7 7.54 12.35 16.61
N SER A 8 7.96 13.36 17.37
CA SER A 8 8.73 13.19 18.61
C SER A 8 7.98 12.38 19.66
N ASP A 9 6.64 12.40 19.64
CA ASP A 9 5.80 11.62 20.56
C ASP A 9 5.95 10.11 20.33
N LEU A 10 6.49 9.71 19.18
CA LEU A 10 6.70 8.32 18.79
C LEU A 10 8.13 7.83 19.04
N GLU A 11 9.10 8.72 19.28
CA GLU A 11 10.53 8.35 19.41
C GLU A 11 10.74 7.27 20.47
N ASN A 12 10.06 7.39 21.62
CA ASN A 12 10.16 6.43 22.71
C ASN A 12 9.57 5.06 22.37
N LEU A 13 8.63 4.97 21.41
CA LEU A 13 8.07 3.70 20.96
C LEU A 13 9.06 2.90 20.10
N PHE A 14 10.01 3.58 19.48
CA PHE A 14 11.03 2.96 18.62
C PHE A 14 12.37 2.76 19.32
N VAL A 15 12.47 3.05 20.64
CA VAL A 15 13.67 2.76 21.44
C VAL A 15 13.95 1.27 21.49
N ILE A 16 12.90 0.46 21.56
CA ILE A 16 12.97 -0.99 21.34
C ILE A 16 12.45 -1.22 19.93
N ALA A 17 13.28 -1.86 19.09
CA ALA A 17 12.85 -2.20 17.75
C ALA A 17 11.60 -3.10 17.83
N PRO A 18 10.56 -2.86 17.01
CA PRO A 18 9.46 -3.79 16.92
C PRO A 18 9.97 -5.16 16.44
N GLU A 19 9.45 -6.23 17.05
CA GLU A 19 9.83 -7.61 16.75
C GLU A 19 8.59 -8.48 16.51
N GLY A 20 8.80 -9.63 15.86
CA GLY A 20 7.78 -10.66 15.63
C GLY A 20 7.30 -10.74 14.18
N ALA A 21 6.10 -11.29 14.01
CA ALA A 21 5.48 -11.52 12.71
C ALA A 21 5.01 -10.23 12.02
N THR A 22 4.76 -10.33 10.70
CA THR A 22 4.09 -9.34 9.85
C THR A 22 2.69 -9.86 9.46
N PRO A 23 1.70 -9.87 10.37
CA PRO A 23 0.42 -10.57 10.19
C PRO A 23 -0.60 -9.77 9.35
N VAL A 24 -0.24 -9.37 8.13
CA VAL A 24 -1.11 -8.57 7.25
C VAL A 24 -2.41 -9.31 6.92
N VAL A 25 -2.32 -10.62 6.65
CA VAL A 25 -3.44 -11.45 6.23
C VAL A 25 -4.59 -11.49 7.25
N PRO A 26 -4.38 -11.88 8.53
CA PRO A 26 -5.46 -11.92 9.50
C PRO A 26 -6.06 -10.53 9.77
N VAL A 27 -5.23 -9.48 9.80
CA VAL A 27 -5.70 -8.09 9.99
C VAL A 27 -6.56 -7.65 8.81
N LEU A 28 -6.14 -7.92 7.57
CA LEU A 28 -6.90 -7.55 6.37
C LEU A 28 -8.25 -8.28 6.34
N ARG A 29 -8.27 -9.59 6.64
CA ARG A 29 -9.52 -10.36 6.74
C ARG A 29 -10.46 -9.80 7.81
N GLN A 30 -9.92 -9.41 8.95
CA GLN A 30 -10.70 -8.77 10.02
C GLN A 30 -11.33 -7.46 9.54
N VAL A 31 -10.55 -6.57 8.91
CA VAL A 31 -11.05 -5.30 8.37
C VAL A 31 -12.15 -5.54 7.33
N LEU A 32 -11.93 -6.45 6.39
CA LEU A 32 -12.93 -6.80 5.37
C LEU A 32 -14.22 -7.33 6.01
N HIS A 33 -14.10 -8.18 7.02
CA HIS A 33 -15.25 -8.73 7.75
C HIS A 33 -16.03 -7.64 8.50
N GLU A 34 -15.35 -6.81 9.29
CA GLU A 34 -15.96 -5.76 10.11
C GLU A 34 -16.63 -4.68 9.28
N LYS A 35 -16.08 -4.36 8.10
CA LYS A 35 -16.61 -3.32 7.22
C LYS A 35 -17.58 -3.84 6.17
N ARG A 36 -17.80 -5.15 6.07
CA ARG A 36 -18.56 -5.80 4.98
C ARG A 36 -19.94 -5.20 4.72
N ASN A 37 -20.64 -4.72 5.76
CA ASN A 37 -21.99 -4.18 5.59
C ASN A 37 -21.96 -2.72 5.12
N GLN A 38 -20.86 -2.00 5.37
CA GLN A 38 -20.69 -0.58 5.04
C GLN A 38 -20.25 -0.38 3.59
N ILE A 39 -19.65 -1.39 2.96
CA ILE A 39 -19.14 -1.31 1.57
C ILE A 39 -20.25 -1.08 0.54
N TYR A 40 -21.51 -1.37 0.89
CA TYR A 40 -22.67 -1.10 0.04
C TYR A 40 -23.20 0.33 0.17
N GLU A 41 -22.81 1.06 1.22
CA GLU A 41 -23.20 2.46 1.45
C GLU A 41 -22.11 3.44 1.00
N ARG A 42 -20.84 3.05 1.10
CA ARG A 42 -19.67 3.84 0.72
C ARG A 42 -18.47 2.95 0.41
N LYS A 43 -17.55 3.46 -0.40
CA LYS A 43 -16.27 2.78 -0.68
C LYS A 43 -15.41 2.66 0.59
N LEU A 44 -14.66 1.56 0.67
CA LEU A 44 -13.66 1.29 1.70
C LEU A 44 -12.26 1.39 1.09
N LEU A 45 -11.56 2.49 1.31
CA LEU A 45 -10.15 2.60 0.97
C LEU A 45 -9.30 1.91 2.05
N ILE A 46 -8.45 0.97 1.64
CA ILE A 46 -7.50 0.29 2.52
C ILE A 46 -6.09 0.77 2.18
N LEU A 47 -5.40 1.30 3.18
CA LEU A 47 -3.98 1.67 3.09
C LEU A 47 -3.17 0.67 3.90
N ILE A 48 -2.19 0.02 3.28
CA ILE A 48 -1.26 -0.92 3.92
C ILE A 48 0.13 -0.32 3.85
N ALA A 49 0.65 0.19 4.96
CA ALA A 49 2.06 0.58 5.07
C ALA A 49 2.87 -0.62 5.58
N THR A 50 3.91 -1.03 4.84
CA THR A 50 4.73 -2.19 5.19
C THR A 50 6.17 -2.01 4.73
N ASP A 51 7.10 -2.55 5.51
CA ASP A 51 8.55 -2.52 5.28
C ASP A 51 9.12 -3.92 4.96
N GLY A 52 8.26 -4.94 4.89
CA GLY A 52 8.68 -6.31 4.61
C GLY A 52 7.57 -7.22 4.08
N ILE A 53 7.90 -8.51 4.02
CA ILE A 53 7.01 -9.57 3.53
C ILE A 53 5.97 -9.95 4.61
N PRO A 54 4.72 -10.28 4.22
CA PRO A 54 3.75 -10.81 5.16
C PRO A 54 4.22 -12.17 5.69
N THR A 55 3.93 -12.46 6.96
CA THR A 55 4.23 -13.75 7.57
C THR A 55 3.00 -14.40 8.20
N ASP A 56 3.02 -15.73 8.34
CA ASP A 56 2.05 -16.48 9.13
C ASP A 56 2.32 -16.37 10.64
N GLU A 57 1.49 -17.06 11.45
CA GLU A 57 1.63 -17.13 12.91
C GLU A 57 2.92 -17.80 13.39
N ARG A 58 3.68 -18.44 12.48
CA ARG A 58 4.98 -19.07 12.75
C ARG A 58 6.12 -18.27 12.13
N GLU A 59 5.88 -17.01 11.78
CA GLU A 59 6.85 -16.08 11.18
C GLU A 59 7.40 -16.55 9.82
N ARG A 60 6.68 -17.43 9.12
CA ARG A 60 7.06 -17.90 7.78
C ARG A 60 6.47 -16.98 6.71
N PRO A 61 7.21 -16.65 5.63
CA PRO A 61 6.69 -15.85 4.52
C PRO A 61 5.37 -16.40 3.95
N ASP A 62 4.36 -15.53 3.80
CA ASP A 62 3.02 -15.90 3.35
C ASP A 62 2.44 -14.94 2.29
N ILE A 63 3.26 -14.66 1.27
CA ILE A 63 2.91 -13.78 0.14
C ILE A 63 1.68 -14.31 -0.62
N ARG A 64 1.57 -15.63 -0.80
CA ARG A 64 0.50 -16.27 -1.59
C ARG A 64 -0.87 -16.10 -0.93
N THR A 65 -0.96 -16.17 0.39
CA THR A 65 -2.24 -15.99 1.07
C THR A 65 -2.68 -14.53 1.00
N LEU A 66 -1.75 -13.57 1.14
CA LEU A 66 -2.06 -12.16 0.93
C LEU A 66 -2.57 -11.90 -0.49
N GLU A 67 -1.91 -12.45 -1.51
CA GLU A 67 -2.36 -12.38 -2.89
C GLU A 67 -3.79 -12.93 -3.05
N HIS A 68 -4.05 -14.09 -2.44
CA HIS A 68 -5.35 -14.74 -2.50
C HIS A 68 -6.43 -13.84 -1.88
N VAL A 69 -6.17 -13.20 -0.73
CA VAL A 69 -7.12 -12.28 -0.09
C VAL A 69 -7.40 -11.09 -1.01
N LEU A 70 -6.37 -10.48 -1.58
CA LEU A 70 -6.51 -9.31 -2.47
C LEU A 70 -7.25 -9.61 -3.77
N LYS A 71 -7.10 -10.82 -4.33
CA LYS A 71 -7.73 -11.27 -5.59
C LYS A 71 -9.11 -11.91 -5.42
N ASN A 72 -9.33 -12.65 -4.34
CA ASN A 72 -10.48 -13.56 -4.21
C ASN A 72 -11.43 -13.19 -3.07
N GLU A 73 -10.91 -12.74 -1.93
CA GLU A 73 -11.73 -12.44 -0.75
C GLU A 73 -12.18 -10.97 -0.67
N ARG A 74 -11.36 -10.04 -1.17
CA ARG A 74 -11.70 -8.62 -1.30
C ARG A 74 -12.78 -8.43 -2.37
N LYS A 75 -14.04 -8.40 -1.96
CA LYS A 75 -15.20 -8.24 -2.85
C LYS A 75 -16.28 -7.30 -2.27
N PRO A 76 -16.94 -6.48 -3.11
CA PRO A 76 -16.64 -6.26 -4.53
C PRO A 76 -15.40 -5.33 -4.68
N MET A 77 -14.53 -5.62 -5.66
CA MET A 77 -13.21 -4.98 -5.77
C MET A 77 -13.28 -3.48 -6.07
N ASP A 78 -14.25 -3.06 -6.87
CA ASP A 78 -14.50 -1.66 -7.24
C ASP A 78 -14.95 -0.78 -6.07
N GLN A 79 -15.42 -1.41 -4.98
CA GLN A 79 -15.80 -0.74 -3.73
C GLN A 79 -14.70 -0.77 -2.67
N ILE A 80 -13.65 -1.57 -2.87
CA ILE A 80 -12.57 -1.75 -1.89
C ILE A 80 -11.21 -1.50 -2.56
N PRO A 81 -10.91 -0.27 -2.99
CA PRO A 81 -9.58 0.09 -3.50
C PRO A 81 -8.51 -0.11 -2.41
N VAL A 82 -7.33 -0.54 -2.80
CA VAL A 82 -6.19 -0.78 -1.91
C VAL A 82 -4.98 -0.01 -2.41
N THR A 83 -4.24 0.62 -1.50
CA THR A 83 -2.91 1.15 -1.79
C THR A 83 -1.90 0.56 -0.80
N ILE A 84 -0.83 -0.03 -1.32
CA ILE A 84 0.28 -0.54 -0.52
C ILE A 84 1.42 0.49 -0.58
N ILE A 85 1.86 0.93 0.59
CA ILE A 85 2.93 1.92 0.75
C ILE A 85 4.17 1.17 1.23
N ILE A 86 5.21 1.16 0.40
CA ILE A 86 6.48 0.51 0.72
C ILE A 86 7.30 1.47 1.60
N CYS A 87 7.62 1.01 2.81
CA CYS A 87 8.32 1.76 3.84
C CYS A 87 9.74 1.21 4.10
N THR A 88 10.39 0.66 3.08
CA THR A 88 11.73 0.07 3.16
C THR A 88 12.58 0.39 1.94
N ASP A 89 13.90 0.41 2.13
CA ASP A 89 14.90 0.47 1.05
C ASP A 89 15.26 -0.92 0.50
N ASP A 90 14.78 -2.01 1.12
CA ASP A 90 14.93 -3.37 0.59
C ASP A 90 13.88 -3.67 -0.49
N TYR A 91 14.07 -3.07 -1.66
CA TYR A 91 13.18 -3.26 -2.80
C TYR A 91 13.15 -4.71 -3.32
N GLN A 92 14.17 -5.53 -3.04
CA GLN A 92 14.24 -6.89 -3.55
C GLN A 92 13.21 -7.80 -2.88
N SER A 93 13.04 -7.68 -1.55
CA SER A 93 12.01 -8.43 -0.83
C SER A 93 10.59 -8.02 -1.20
N MET A 94 10.42 -6.81 -1.75
CA MET A 94 9.13 -6.25 -2.14
C MET A 94 8.78 -6.44 -3.62
N ASN A 95 9.64 -7.09 -4.41
CA ASN A 95 9.47 -7.20 -5.87
C ASN A 95 8.15 -7.86 -6.31
N TYR A 96 7.57 -8.72 -5.47
CA TYR A 96 6.27 -9.36 -5.73
C TYR A 96 5.13 -8.34 -5.86
N LEU A 97 5.22 -7.18 -5.21
CA LEU A 97 4.20 -6.14 -5.28
C LEU A 97 4.14 -5.49 -6.66
N HIS A 98 5.27 -5.40 -7.37
CA HIS A 98 5.31 -4.81 -8.72
C HIS A 98 4.49 -5.61 -9.73
N ASP A 99 4.43 -6.93 -9.57
CA ASP A 99 3.57 -7.77 -10.41
C ASP A 99 2.09 -7.63 -10.03
N TRP A 100 1.80 -7.36 -8.76
CA TRP A 100 0.43 -7.20 -8.27
C TRP A 100 -0.20 -5.90 -8.71
N ASP A 101 0.55 -4.81 -8.66
CA ASP A 101 0.19 -3.48 -9.18
C ASP A 101 -0.44 -3.59 -10.59
N LYS A 102 0.18 -4.39 -11.45
CA LYS A 102 -0.25 -4.59 -12.85
C LYS A 102 -1.38 -5.60 -13.05
N THR A 103 -1.64 -6.47 -12.07
CA THR A 103 -2.48 -7.66 -12.26
C THR A 103 -3.68 -7.74 -11.33
N ILE A 104 -3.71 -6.94 -10.27
CA ILE A 104 -4.80 -6.87 -9.29
C ILE A 104 -5.57 -5.57 -9.52
N PRO A 105 -6.85 -5.62 -9.93
CA PRO A 105 -7.65 -4.42 -10.16
C PRO A 105 -7.77 -3.56 -8.89
N ASN A 106 -7.74 -2.23 -9.03
CA ASN A 106 -7.91 -1.29 -7.92
C ASN A 106 -6.90 -1.52 -6.79
N LEU A 107 -5.65 -1.76 -7.16
CA LEU A 107 -4.49 -1.86 -6.28
C LEU A 107 -3.39 -0.95 -6.85
N ASP A 108 -2.88 -0.02 -6.06
CA ASP A 108 -1.66 0.76 -6.38
C ASP A 108 -0.56 0.42 -5.37
N VAL A 109 0.68 0.37 -5.84
CA VAL A 109 1.89 0.16 -5.02
C VAL A 109 2.76 1.41 -5.11
N VAL A 110 2.85 2.12 -4.00
CA VAL A 110 3.53 3.42 -3.91
C VAL A 110 4.80 3.28 -3.08
N HIS A 111 5.90 3.86 -3.56
CA HIS A 111 7.17 3.92 -2.82
C HIS A 111 7.22 5.13 -1.86
N ASP A 112 8.33 5.31 -1.16
CA ASP A 112 8.56 6.56 -0.43
C ASP A 112 8.56 7.77 -1.39
N TYR A 113 8.28 8.98 -0.86
CA TYR A 113 8.15 10.20 -1.65
C TYR A 113 9.32 10.44 -2.63
N ARG A 114 10.56 10.19 -2.21
CA ARG A 114 11.73 10.51 -3.03
C ARG A 114 11.86 9.53 -4.19
N SER A 115 11.66 8.25 -3.93
CA SER A 115 11.69 7.20 -4.94
C SER A 115 10.52 7.34 -5.92
N GLU A 116 9.32 7.59 -5.42
CA GLU A 116 8.11 7.79 -6.21
C GLU A 116 8.26 8.99 -7.16
N LYS A 117 8.69 10.13 -6.62
CA LYS A 117 8.97 11.34 -7.42
C LYS A 117 9.97 11.06 -8.53
N LYS A 118 11.04 10.32 -8.23
CA LYS A 118 12.07 9.98 -9.20
C LYS A 118 11.51 9.12 -10.33
N GLN A 119 10.67 8.12 -10.01
CA GLN A 119 10.01 7.28 -11.02
C GLN A 119 9.05 8.09 -11.90
N ILE A 120 8.19 8.91 -11.30
CA ILE A 120 7.27 9.79 -12.04
C ILE A 120 8.05 10.71 -12.98
N GLN A 121 9.14 11.33 -12.52
CA GLN A 121 9.98 12.19 -13.36
C GLN A 121 10.69 11.42 -14.48
N MET A 122 11.01 10.14 -14.29
CA MET A 122 11.51 9.28 -15.37
C MET A 122 10.43 9.02 -16.43
N CYS A 123 9.18 8.82 -16.04
CA CYS A 123 8.07 8.48 -16.94
C CYS A 123 7.37 9.69 -17.57
N ARG A 124 7.38 10.86 -16.90
CA ARG A 124 6.66 12.07 -17.30
C ARG A 124 7.58 13.23 -17.72
N GLY A 125 8.88 13.11 -17.46
CA GLY A 125 9.89 14.13 -17.73
C GLY A 125 10.43 14.77 -16.45
N LYS A 126 11.71 15.19 -16.49
CA LYS A 126 12.44 15.70 -15.33
C LYS A 126 11.76 16.91 -14.65
N ASP A 127 11.07 17.73 -15.43
CA ASP A 127 10.42 18.95 -14.98
C ASP A 127 8.94 18.74 -14.62
N PHE A 128 8.45 17.48 -14.61
CA PHE A 128 7.08 17.20 -14.21
C PHE A 128 6.85 17.64 -12.75
N PRO A 129 5.85 18.48 -12.47
CA PRO A 129 5.59 18.97 -11.12
C PRO A 129 5.01 17.83 -10.28
N PHE A 130 5.75 17.45 -9.23
CA PHE A 130 5.30 16.48 -8.24
C PHE A 130 5.88 16.82 -6.87
N ASN A 131 5.02 17.36 -6.01
CA ASN A 131 5.32 17.78 -4.65
C ASN A 131 4.80 16.76 -3.62
N TYR A 132 5.04 17.03 -2.34
CA TYR A 132 4.62 16.11 -1.28
C TYR A 132 3.09 16.01 -1.13
N GLY A 133 2.36 17.10 -1.36
CA GLY A 133 0.89 17.07 -1.43
C GLY A 133 0.40 16.17 -2.56
N ASP A 134 0.98 16.26 -3.75
CA ASP A 134 0.64 15.38 -4.88
C ASP A 134 0.89 13.90 -4.54
N TYR A 135 1.98 13.62 -3.80
CA TYR A 135 2.28 12.29 -3.29
C TYR A 135 1.23 11.76 -2.31
N ILE A 136 0.79 12.58 -1.36
CA ILE A 136 -0.32 12.22 -0.46
C ILE A 136 -1.59 11.93 -1.26
N VAL A 137 -1.88 12.72 -2.29
CA VAL A 137 -3.04 12.48 -3.16
C VAL A 137 -2.90 11.17 -3.95
N LYS A 138 -1.71 10.85 -4.49
CA LYS A 138 -1.47 9.55 -5.15
C LYS A 138 -1.70 8.39 -4.18
N ILE A 139 -1.20 8.45 -2.94
CA ILE A 139 -1.48 7.41 -1.93
C ILE A 139 -2.97 7.19 -1.72
N LEU A 140 -3.77 8.27 -1.71
CA LEU A 140 -5.21 8.19 -1.45
C LEU A 140 -6.02 7.75 -2.68
N LEU A 141 -5.54 8.05 -3.88
CA LEU A 141 -6.33 7.92 -5.11
C LEU A 141 -5.79 6.91 -6.11
N GLY A 142 -4.56 6.43 -5.99
CA GLY A 142 -3.98 5.52 -6.98
C GLY A 142 -4.77 4.23 -7.15
N GLY A 143 -5.15 3.56 -6.05
CA GLY A 143 -6.03 2.39 -6.12
C GLY A 143 -7.48 2.70 -6.58
N VAL A 144 -7.85 3.99 -6.64
CA VAL A 144 -9.21 4.47 -6.94
C VAL A 144 -9.35 4.93 -8.39
N ASP A 145 -8.35 5.63 -8.91
CA ASP A 145 -8.36 6.33 -10.18
C ASP A 145 -7.04 6.09 -10.92
N SER A 146 -7.15 5.49 -12.10
CA SER A 146 -6.00 5.07 -12.90
C SER A 146 -5.13 6.23 -13.35
N TRP A 147 -5.62 7.47 -13.39
CA TRP A 147 -4.77 8.62 -13.72
C TRP A 147 -3.64 8.79 -12.71
N PHE A 148 -3.93 8.59 -11.42
CA PHE A 148 -2.93 8.67 -10.34
C PHE A 148 -2.04 7.44 -10.31
N ASP A 149 -2.62 6.27 -10.54
CA ASP A 149 -1.90 4.99 -10.67
C ASP A 149 -0.84 5.09 -11.78
N ASP A 150 -1.25 5.49 -12.98
CA ASP A 150 -0.42 5.52 -14.17
C ASP A 150 0.77 6.50 -14.08
N LEU A 151 0.83 7.44 -13.13
CA LEU A 151 1.83 8.53 -13.09
C LEU A 151 3.28 8.04 -13.16
N ASN A 152 3.59 6.90 -12.53
CA ASN A 152 4.89 6.24 -12.52
C ASN A 152 5.02 5.12 -13.58
N GLU A 153 4.03 4.96 -14.47
CA GLU A 153 4.08 4.01 -15.57
C GLU A 153 4.56 4.64 -16.89
N MET A 154 5.42 3.92 -17.61
CA MET A 154 5.78 4.26 -18.99
C MET A 154 4.56 4.05 -19.89
N LYS A 155 4.16 5.09 -20.65
CA LYS A 155 3.10 4.94 -21.65
C LYS A 155 3.50 3.84 -22.64
N LYS A 156 2.66 2.82 -22.77
CA LYS A 156 2.78 1.85 -23.85
C LYS A 156 2.50 2.59 -25.16
N ASN A 157 3.49 2.59 -26.07
CA ASN A 157 3.30 3.03 -27.46
C ASN A 157 2.34 2.10 -28.19
#